data_AF-A0A7K0RD65-F1
#
_entry.id   AF-A0A7K0RD65-F1
#
_cell.length_a   1.000
_cell.length_b   1.000
_cell.length_c   1.000
_cell.angle_alpha   90.00
_cell.angle_beta   90.00
_cell.angle_gamma   90.00
#
_symmetry.space_group_name_H-M   'P 1'
#
loop_
_entity.id
_entity.type
_entity.pdbx_description
1 polymer ?
#
loop_
_entity_poly.entity_id
_entity_poly.type
_entity_poly.pdbx_seq_one_letter_code
_entity_poly.pdbx_strand_id
1 'polypeptide(L)'
;MGINVFIFVLQLIPGLNLTAWVLYSPFYSLGEYAAQGAPYEPWRMVTSAFAHSPTSFLHILFNMYTLWMFGQVLESILGRARFLALYLLSGLAGSLGVMYFDYFLNLDFNPVVGASGAIFGLM
;
A
#
# COMPACT_ATOMS: atom_id res chain seq x y z
N MET A 1 -7.42 9.82 -3.54
CA MET A 1 -7.67 10.30 -2.17
C MET A 1 -8.93 9.71 -1.55
N GLY A 2 -10.13 9.89 -2.14
CA GLY A 2 -11.40 9.44 -1.53
C GLY A 2 -11.41 7.97 -1.08
N ILE A 3 -10.87 7.06 -1.90
CA ILE A 3 -10.75 5.63 -1.57
C ILE A 3 -9.86 5.36 -0.34
N ASN A 4 -8.76 6.09 -0.16
CA ASN A 4 -7.87 5.96 1.00
C ASN A 4 -8.59 6.35 2.30
N VAL A 5 -9.31 7.48 2.25
CA VAL A 5 -10.08 7.98 3.39
C VAL A 5 -11.21 7.04 3.73
N PHE A 6 -11.94 6.54 2.72
CA PHE A 6 -13.00 5.55 2.90
C PHE A 6 -12.48 4.27 3.56
N ILE A 7 -11.38 3.69 3.04
CA ILE A 7 -10.78 2.49 3.63
C ILE A 7 -10.30 2.77 5.06
N PHE A 8 -9.67 3.90 5.33
CA PHE A 8 -9.24 4.26 6.67
C PHE A 8 -10.40 4.35 7.66
N VAL A 9 -11.52 4.96 7.27
CA VAL A 9 -12.74 4.99 8.10
C VAL A 9 -13.23 3.57 8.39
N LEU A 10 -13.23 2.67 7.39
CA LEU A 10 -13.57 1.26 7.62
C LEU A 10 -12.57 0.56 8.55
N GLN A 11 -11.28 0.88 8.49
CA GLN A 11 -10.26 0.33 9.39
C GLN A 11 -10.48 0.74 10.85
N LEU A 12 -11.19 1.83 11.12
CA LEU A 12 -11.51 2.29 12.48
C LEU A 12 -12.70 1.56 13.10
N ILE A 13 -13.49 0.81 12.33
CA ILE A 13 -14.67 0.09 12.85
C ILE A 13 -14.20 -1.13 13.67
N PRO A 14 -14.49 -1.18 14.98
CA PRO A 14 -14.13 -2.33 15.81
C PRO A 14 -14.78 -3.61 15.28
N GLY A 15 -14.03 -4.71 15.25
CA GLY A 15 -14.51 -6.03 14.80
C GLY A 15 -14.34 -6.32 13.31
N LEU A 16 -14.17 -5.31 12.43
CA LEU A 16 -13.89 -5.58 11.00
C LEU A 16 -12.47 -6.11 10.78
N ASN A 17 -11.51 -5.64 11.58
CA ASN A 17 -10.08 -5.97 11.46
C ASN A 17 -9.54 -5.79 10.03
N LEU A 18 -10.04 -4.79 9.29
CA LEU A 18 -9.76 -4.60 7.86
C LEU A 18 -8.25 -4.53 7.57
N THR A 19 -7.47 -3.88 8.44
CA THR A 19 -6.01 -3.79 8.31
C THR A 19 -5.35 -5.16 8.17
N ALA A 20 -5.78 -6.17 8.95
CA ALA A 20 -5.23 -7.52 8.87
C ALA A 20 -5.52 -8.21 7.53
N TRP A 21 -6.61 -7.84 6.86
CA TRP A 21 -7.01 -8.40 5.56
C TRP A 21 -6.31 -7.75 4.36
N VAL A 22 -5.72 -6.56 4.53
CA VAL A 22 -5.16 -5.79 3.40
C VAL A 22 -3.71 -5.37 3.58
N LEU A 23 -3.14 -5.52 4.78
CA LEU A 23 -1.71 -5.32 5.01
C LEU A 23 -0.90 -6.26 4.12
N TYR A 24 0.29 -5.80 3.76
CA TYR A 24 1.20 -6.55 2.90
C TYR A 24 2.45 -6.99 3.67
N SER A 25 2.86 -8.22 3.42
CA SER A 25 4.15 -8.82 3.79
C SER A 25 4.43 -9.91 2.75
N PRO A 26 5.70 -10.23 2.44
CA PRO A 26 6.02 -11.25 1.43
C PRO A 26 5.44 -12.64 1.75
N PHE A 27 5.12 -12.88 3.02
CA PHE A 27 4.39 -14.06 3.49
C PHE A 27 3.14 -14.39 2.66
N TYR A 28 2.43 -13.37 2.17
CA TYR A 28 1.17 -13.54 1.44
C TYR A 28 1.34 -13.67 -0.09
N SER A 29 2.54 -13.54 -0.63
CA SER A 29 2.77 -13.44 -2.08
C SER A 29 3.83 -14.39 -2.62
N LEU A 30 4.57 -15.09 -1.75
CA LEU A 30 5.59 -16.05 -2.14
C LEU A 30 5.02 -17.47 -2.14
N GLY A 31 5.24 -18.19 -3.25
CA GLY A 31 4.71 -19.56 -3.44
C GLY A 31 5.27 -20.58 -2.45
N GLU A 32 6.47 -20.36 -1.91
CA GLU A 32 7.07 -21.22 -0.89
C GLU A 32 6.24 -21.26 0.40
N TYR A 33 5.77 -20.10 0.88
CA TYR A 33 4.89 -20.06 2.06
C TYR A 33 3.52 -20.66 1.75
N ALA A 34 2.99 -20.42 0.55
CA ALA A 34 1.73 -21.04 0.13
C ALA A 34 1.83 -22.57 0.09
N ALA A 35 2.95 -23.13 -0.36
CA ALA A 35 3.22 -24.56 -0.35
C ALA A 35 3.28 -25.15 1.09
N GLN A 36 3.57 -24.33 2.09
CA GLN A 36 3.56 -24.67 3.51
C GLN A 36 2.19 -24.45 4.18
N GLY A 37 1.16 -24.06 3.42
CA GLY A 37 -0.21 -23.85 3.89
C GLY A 37 -0.57 -22.40 4.22
N ALA A 38 0.30 -21.42 3.91
CA ALA A 38 -0.04 -20.02 4.05
C ALA A 38 -1.07 -19.55 2.99
N PRO A 39 -1.90 -18.53 3.29
CA PRO A 39 -2.75 -17.91 2.28
C PRO A 39 -1.92 -17.28 1.15
N TYR A 40 -2.33 -17.49 -0.10
CA TYR A 40 -1.74 -16.85 -1.27
C TYR A 40 -2.64 -15.70 -1.76
N GLU A 41 -2.28 -14.48 -1.38
CA GLU A 41 -3.09 -13.27 -1.52
C GLU A 41 -2.28 -12.11 -2.16
N PRO A 42 -1.75 -12.29 -3.39
CA PRO A 42 -0.83 -11.33 -4.02
C PRO A 42 -1.48 -9.96 -4.31
N TRP A 43 -2.81 -9.87 -4.34
CA TRP A 43 -3.52 -8.58 -4.45
C TRP A 43 -3.19 -7.63 -3.30
N ARG A 44 -2.73 -8.14 -2.15
CA ARG A 44 -2.25 -7.33 -1.01
C ARG A 44 -1.15 -6.36 -1.39
N MET A 45 -0.34 -6.67 -2.40
CA MET A 45 0.70 -5.77 -2.92
C MET A 45 0.14 -4.44 -3.44
N VAL A 46 -1.10 -4.45 -3.92
CA VAL A 46 -1.78 -3.24 -4.43
C VAL A 46 -2.76 -2.71 -3.39
N THR A 47 -3.52 -3.57 -2.71
CA THR A 47 -4.54 -3.10 -1.75
C THR A 47 -3.93 -2.45 -0.51
N SER A 48 -2.73 -2.85 -0.09
CA SER A 48 -2.01 -2.24 1.04
C SER A 48 -1.72 -0.77 0.83
N ALA A 49 -1.57 -0.33 -0.44
CA ALA A 49 -1.36 1.07 -0.81
C ALA A 49 -2.55 1.98 -0.46
N PHE A 50 -3.71 1.40 -0.16
CA PHE A 50 -4.91 2.17 0.23
C PHE A 50 -5.21 2.12 1.73
N ALA A 51 -4.63 1.17 2.44
CA ALA A 51 -4.75 1.04 3.89
C ALA A 51 -3.76 1.95 4.60
N HIS A 52 -4.09 2.41 5.80
CA HIS A 52 -3.20 3.22 6.63
C HIS A 52 -3.19 2.70 8.07
N SER A 53 -2.19 3.12 8.86
CA SER A 53 -2.08 2.66 10.26
C SER A 53 -3.22 3.25 11.10
N PRO A 54 -4.10 2.42 11.70
CA PRO A 54 -5.21 2.93 12.54
C PRO A 54 -4.75 3.61 13.83
N THR A 55 -3.52 3.32 14.28
CA THR A 55 -2.94 3.90 15.49
C THR A 55 -2.24 5.23 15.25
N SER A 56 -2.07 5.65 13.99
CA SER A 56 -1.40 6.90 13.64
C SER A 56 -2.21 7.68 12.60
N PHE A 57 -3.00 8.64 13.08
CA PHE A 57 -3.73 9.56 12.21
C PHE A 57 -2.78 10.39 11.32
N LEU A 58 -1.60 10.75 11.84
CA LEU A 58 -0.58 11.47 11.07
C LEU A 58 -0.13 10.69 9.83
N HIS A 59 -0.16 9.35 9.88
CA HIS A 59 0.23 8.53 8.73
C HIS A 59 -0.68 8.77 7.52
N ILE A 60 -2.01 8.73 7.69
CA ILE A 60 -2.93 9.05 6.58
C ILE A 60 -2.89 10.54 6.23
N LEU A 61 -2.78 11.43 7.22
CA LEU A 61 -2.76 12.86 7.00
C LEU A 61 -1.62 13.26 6.05
N PHE A 62 -0.39 12.83 6.32
CA PHE A 62 0.76 13.18 5.48
C PHE A 62 0.70 12.53 4.10
N ASN A 63 0.24 11.28 3.98
CA ASN A 63 0.05 10.66 2.66
C ASN A 63 -0.98 11.43 1.82
N MET A 64 -2.11 11.83 2.42
CA MET A 64 -3.14 12.58 1.70
C MET A 64 -2.68 14.00 1.37
N TYR A 65 -1.94 14.65 2.26
CA TYR A 65 -1.36 15.96 2.01
C TYR A 65 -0.37 15.93 0.83
N THR A 66 0.56 14.97 0.83
CA THR A 66 1.53 14.81 -0.26
C THR A 66 0.83 14.45 -1.57
N LEU A 67 -0.13 13.53 -1.55
CA LEU A 67 -0.88 13.16 -2.75
C LEU A 67 -1.73 14.33 -3.27
N TRP A 68 -2.25 15.20 -2.40
CA TRP A 68 -2.95 16.40 -2.81
C TRP A 68 -2.01 17.40 -3.51
N MET A 69 -0.85 17.69 -2.92
CA MET A 69 0.12 18.62 -3.48
C MET A 69 0.68 18.15 -4.83
N PHE A 70 1.24 16.94 -4.88
CA PHE A 70 1.92 16.44 -6.08
C PHE A 70 0.94 15.82 -7.08
N GLY A 71 -0.13 15.18 -6.60
CA GLY A 71 -1.10 14.52 -7.45
C GLY A 71 -1.86 15.51 -8.34
N GLN A 72 -2.21 16.70 -7.84
CA GLN A 72 -2.85 17.73 -8.67
C GLN A 72 -1.96 18.17 -9.84
N VAL A 73 -0.67 18.39 -9.58
CA VAL A 73 0.30 18.78 -10.61
C VAL A 73 0.49 17.65 -11.62
N LEU A 74 0.76 16.43 -11.14
CA LEU A 74 1.03 15.28 -12.01
C LEU A 74 -0.20 14.85 -12.82
N GLU A 75 -1.40 14.87 -12.24
CA GLU A 75 -2.63 14.56 -12.96
C GLU A 75 -2.90 15.57 -14.08
N SER A 76 -2.57 16.86 -13.87
CA SER A 76 -2.71 17.90 -14.90
C SER A 76 -1.76 17.70 -16.09
N ILE A 77 -0.57 17.15 -15.84
CA ILE A 77 0.46 16.92 -16.86
C ILE A 77 0.21 15.59 -17.60
N LEU A 78 -0.08 14.53 -16.85
CA LEU A 78 -0.19 13.17 -17.38
C LEU A 78 -1.58 12.83 -17.88
N GLY A 79 -2.61 13.51 -17.37
CA GLY A 79 -4.00 13.10 -17.48
C GLY A 79 -4.33 11.94 -16.54
N ARG A 80 -5.63 11.83 -16.22
CA ARG A 80 -6.16 10.94 -15.17
C ARG A 80 -5.76 9.47 -15.30
N ALA A 81 -5.82 8.90 -16.51
CA ALA A 81 -5.54 7.48 -16.73
C ALA A 81 -4.06 7.14 -16.52
N ARG A 82 -3.16 7.97 -17.04
CA ARG A 82 -1.70 7.76 -16.91
C ARG A 82 -1.23 8.03 -15.50
N PHE A 83 -1.78 9.05 -14.84
CA PHE A 83 -1.54 9.30 -13.42
C PHE A 83 -1.94 8.10 -12.57
N LEU A 84 -3.14 7.54 -12.78
CA LEU A 84 -3.60 6.36 -12.04
C LEU A 84 -2.71 5.14 -12.29
N ALA A 85 -2.33 4.89 -13.56
CA ALA A 85 -1.43 3.80 -13.89
C ALA A 85 -0.07 3.95 -13.21
N LEU A 86 0.51 5.16 -13.26
CA LEU A 86 1.78 5.46 -12.59
C LEU A 86 1.67 5.25 -11.08
N TYR A 87 0.63 5.78 -10.43
CA TYR A 87 0.39 5.58 -9.00
C TYR A 87 0.32 4.10 -8.62
N LEU A 88 -0.45 3.30 -9.37
CA LEU A 88 -0.61 1.86 -9.07
C LEU A 88 0.68 1.08 -9.32
N LEU A 89 1.40 1.37 -10.41
CA LEU A 89 2.68 0.73 -10.72
C LEU A 89 3.75 1.10 -9.70
N SER A 90 3.80 2.35 -9.25
CA SER A 90 4.70 2.79 -8.18
C SER A 90 4.38 2.11 -6.85
N GLY A 91 3.09 1.97 -6.51
CA GLY A 91 2.67 1.21 -5.33
C GLY A 91 3.09 -0.26 -5.39
N LEU A 92 2.88 -0.91 -6.54
CA LEU A 92 3.32 -2.28 -6.78
C LEU A 92 4.85 -2.42 -6.69
N ALA A 93 5.59 -1.48 -7.26
CA ALA A 93 7.05 -1.44 -7.18
C ALA A 93 7.52 -1.26 -5.72
N GLY A 94 6.82 -0.47 -4.91
CA GLY A 94 7.07 -0.36 -3.47
C GLY A 94 6.90 -1.70 -2.75
N SER A 95 5.82 -2.44 -3.03
CA SER A 95 5.59 -3.78 -2.47
C SER A 95 6.61 -4.82 -2.95
N LEU A 96 7.09 -4.71 -4.19
CA LEU A 96 8.22 -5.51 -4.69
C LEU A 96 9.52 -5.15 -3.97
N GLY A 97 9.73 -3.87 -3.64
CA GLY A 97 10.84 -3.43 -2.81
C GLY A 97 10.80 -4.09 -1.43
N VAL A 98 9.65 -4.06 -0.75
CA VAL A 98 9.46 -4.74 0.54
C VAL A 98 9.75 -6.24 0.41
N MET A 99 9.28 -6.90 -0.65
CA MET A 99 9.65 -8.29 -0.93
C MET A 99 11.16 -8.48 -1.08
N TYR A 100 11.82 -7.60 -1.84
CA TYR A 100 13.25 -7.68 -2.04
C TYR A 100 14.03 -7.56 -0.72
N PHE A 101 13.70 -6.55 0.08
CA PHE A 101 14.37 -6.27 1.35
C PHE A 101 14.11 -7.36 2.41
N ASP A 102 12.86 -7.73 2.63
CA ASP A 102 12.51 -8.69 3.70
C ASP A 102 12.97 -10.11 3.32
N TYR A 103 12.67 -10.56 2.10
CA TYR A 103 12.94 -11.95 1.69
C TYR A 103 14.36 -12.18 1.21
N PHE A 104 14.87 -11.36 0.28
CA PHE A 104 16.18 -11.62 -0.33
C PHE A 104 17.35 -11.08 0.51
N LEU A 105 17.13 -10.04 1.32
CA LEU A 105 18.15 -9.49 2.21
C LEU A 105 17.99 -9.91 3.68
N ASN A 106 17.02 -10.80 3.96
CA ASN A 106 16.71 -11.30 5.31
C ASN A 106 16.52 -10.17 6.35
N LEU A 107 15.82 -9.10 5.95
CA LEU A 107 15.39 -8.06 6.87
C LEU A 107 14.08 -8.47 7.57
N ASP A 108 13.75 -7.77 8.66
CA ASP A 108 12.56 -8.08 9.46
C ASP A 108 11.29 -8.04 8.61
N PHE A 109 10.50 -9.12 8.65
CA PHE A 109 9.21 -9.28 7.98
C PHE A 109 8.12 -8.40 8.62
N ASN A 110 8.28 -7.08 8.54
CA ASN A 110 7.35 -6.13 9.11
C ASN A 110 6.21 -5.88 8.12
N PRO A 111 4.94 -6.20 8.49
CA PRO A 111 3.81 -5.91 7.63
C PRO A 111 3.66 -4.41 7.38
N VAL A 112 3.43 -4.04 6.13
CA VAL A 112 3.30 -2.65 5.69
C VAL A 112 1.88 -2.32 5.21
N VAL A 113 1.52 -1.06 5.38
CA VAL A 113 0.34 -0.40 4.80
C VAL A 113 0.74 1.03 4.44
N GLY A 114 0.06 1.64 3.48
CA GLY A 114 0.18 3.07 3.20
C GLY A 114 0.39 3.38 1.73
N ALA A 115 -0.11 4.55 1.32
CA ALA A 115 0.07 5.08 -0.03
C ALA A 115 1.50 5.53 -0.34
N SER A 116 2.40 5.55 0.65
CA SER A 116 3.71 6.17 0.55
C SER A 116 4.58 5.56 -0.55
N GLY A 117 4.56 4.24 -0.76
CA GLY A 117 5.31 3.60 -1.86
C GLY A 117 4.88 4.11 -3.23
N ALA A 118 3.58 4.30 -3.44
CA ALA A 118 3.04 4.91 -4.66
C ALA A 118 3.45 6.38 -4.79
N ILE A 119 3.36 7.14 -3.69
CA ILE A 119 3.71 8.56 -3.65
C ILE A 119 5.20 8.78 -3.91
N PHE A 120 6.09 7.94 -3.38
CA PHE A 120 7.52 8.04 -3.66
C PHE A 120 7.84 7.81 -5.13
N GLY A 121 7.19 6.84 -5.79
CA GLY A 121 7.39 6.65 -7.23
C GLY A 121 6.69 7.70 -8.11
N LEU A 122 5.99 8.68 -7.54
CA LEU A 122 5.50 9.86 -8.25
C LEU A 122 6.50 11.03 -8.24
N MET A 123 7.49 11.00 -7.35
CA MET A 123 8.52 12.03 -7.17
C MET A 123 9.83 11.61 -7.85
#